data_AF-A0A967K3W9-F1
#
_entry.id   AF-A0A967K3W9-F1
#
_cell.length_a   1.000
_cell.length_b   1.000
_cell.length_c   1.000
_cell.angle_alpha   90.00
_cell.angle_beta   90.00
_cell.angle_gamma   90.00
#
_symmetry.space_group_name_H-M   'P 1'
#
loop_
_entity.id
_entity.type
_entity.pdbx_description
1 polymer ?
#
loop_
_entity_poly.entity_id
_entity_poly.type
_entity_poly.pdbx_seq_one_letter_code
_entity_poly.pdbx_strand_id
1 'polypeptide(L)'
;VTCILPDARSVVVEKSRPRKPFPGALLEDTRELAAHYELMLLGSDRIADRPARLIGVKPKDSYRYGYRLWLDEQTAMPLKIDLMSEAGEALEQVMFTRLELPEEIPVAALEPAISGEGFTWYRGREMEEGPGTGTRRPSRWTVTRLPPGFKLIEQGGYRLPGSRSPVEHMVFSDMLASVSVYIESQADEERFEGHSRMGAVNAFGTTVDGHPVTVVGEVPEATVTLIGRSVVHRAQGAGR
;
A
#
# COMPACT_ATOMS: atom_id res chain seq x y z
N VAL A 1 -12.38 -3.37 -9.63
CA VAL A 1 -12.66 -2.03 -9.05
C VAL A 1 -13.03 -1.08 -10.16
N THR A 2 -14.03 -0.23 -9.94
CA THR A 2 -14.44 0.84 -10.86
C THR A 2 -14.06 2.17 -10.21
N CYS A 3 -13.13 2.91 -10.81
CA CYS A 3 -12.73 4.23 -10.39
C CYS A 3 -13.42 5.26 -11.29
N ILE A 4 -14.23 6.13 -10.69
CA ILE A 4 -14.85 7.25 -11.40
C ILE A 4 -14.02 8.49 -11.12
N LEU A 5 -13.55 9.18 -12.17
CA LEU A 5 -12.74 10.39 -12.10
C LEU A 5 -13.56 11.56 -12.70
N PRO A 6 -14.39 12.26 -11.89
CA PRO A 6 -15.29 13.30 -12.38
C PRO A 6 -14.57 14.44 -13.10
N ASP A 7 -13.46 14.92 -12.53
CA ASP A 7 -12.68 16.04 -13.07
C ASP A 7 -12.11 15.73 -14.45
N ALA A 8 -11.71 14.48 -14.67
CA ALA A 8 -11.19 13.99 -15.94
C ALA A 8 -12.28 13.43 -16.88
N ARG A 9 -13.56 13.46 -16.47
CA ARG A 9 -14.69 12.84 -17.17
C ARG A 9 -14.37 11.43 -17.68
N SER A 10 -13.77 10.62 -16.82
CA SER A 10 -13.35 9.27 -17.18
C SER A 10 -13.72 8.24 -16.14
N VAL A 11 -13.94 7.01 -16.60
CA VAL A 11 -14.20 5.85 -15.73
C VAL A 11 -13.15 4.79 -16.06
N VAL A 12 -12.38 4.38 -15.06
CA VAL A 12 -11.38 3.32 -15.19
C VAL A 12 -11.92 2.06 -14.53
N VAL A 13 -12.02 0.96 -15.28
CA VAL A 13 -12.47 -0.32 -14.75
C VAL A 13 -11.31 -1.31 -14.79
N GLU A 14 -10.77 -1.64 -13.63
CA GLU A 14 -9.66 -2.60 -13.51
C GLU A 14 -10.14 -3.91 -12.88
N LYS A 15 -9.63 -5.03 -13.40
CA LYS A 15 -9.69 -6.33 -12.71
C LYS A 15 -8.66 -6.32 -11.58
N SER A 16 -8.97 -5.67 -10.46
CA SER A 16 -8.17 -5.85 -9.26
C SER A 16 -8.47 -7.23 -8.67
N ARG A 17 -7.44 -7.91 -8.14
CA ARG A 17 -7.69 -8.92 -7.12
C ARG A 17 -8.44 -8.24 -5.98
N PRO A 18 -9.40 -8.90 -5.30
CA PRO A 18 -10.06 -8.30 -4.14
C PRO A 18 -8.97 -7.90 -3.14
N ARG A 19 -8.74 -6.58 -3.01
CA ARG A 19 -7.91 -6.04 -1.94
C ARG A 19 -8.70 -6.27 -0.66
N LYS A 20 -8.11 -6.97 0.32
CA LYS A 20 -8.76 -7.11 1.62
C LYS A 20 -8.90 -5.68 2.16
N PRO A 21 -10.13 -5.20 2.45
CA PRO A 21 -10.28 -3.90 3.08
C PRO A 21 -9.47 -3.92 4.37
N PHE A 22 -8.65 -2.89 4.61
CA PHE A 22 -7.99 -2.72 5.91
C PHE A 22 -9.09 -2.53 6.97
N PRO A 23 -9.06 -3.24 8.12
CA PRO A 23 -7.98 -4.08 8.67
C PRO A 23 -8.22 -5.60 8.51
N GLY A 24 -8.80 -6.06 7.41
CA GLY A 24 -9.05 -7.48 7.13
C GLY A 24 -7.78 -8.35 7.13
N ALA A 25 -6.60 -7.79 6.84
CA ALA A 25 -5.31 -8.48 6.97
C ALA A 25 -4.90 -8.72 8.45
N LEU A 26 -5.40 -7.89 9.37
CA LEU A 26 -5.10 -7.93 10.81
C LEU A 26 -5.78 -9.13 11.50
N LEU A 27 -6.80 -9.72 10.86
CA LEU A 27 -7.67 -10.76 11.42
C LEU A 27 -7.29 -12.19 11.02
N GLU A 28 -6.34 -12.38 10.09
CA GLU A 28 -6.09 -13.70 9.49
C GLU A 28 -4.92 -14.47 10.10
N ASP A 29 -3.84 -13.80 10.55
CA ASP A 29 -2.74 -14.48 11.24
C ASP A 29 -2.06 -13.58 12.29
N THR A 30 -2.63 -13.57 13.48
CA THR A 30 -2.11 -12.78 14.62
C THR A 30 -0.74 -13.25 15.10
N ARG A 31 -0.26 -14.44 14.69
CA ARG A 31 1.04 -14.99 15.13
C ARG A 31 2.22 -14.35 14.40
N GLU A 32 2.14 -14.17 13.09
CA GLU A 32 3.17 -13.43 12.35
C GLU A 32 3.20 -11.96 12.80
N LEU A 33 2.02 -11.39 13.03
CA LEU A 33 1.89 -10.03 13.54
C LEU A 33 2.56 -9.87 14.92
N ALA A 34 2.31 -10.80 15.85
CA ALA A 34 2.89 -10.79 17.19
C ALA A 34 4.43 -10.91 17.21
N ALA A 35 5.07 -11.37 16.13
CA ALA A 35 6.53 -11.39 16.04
C ALA A 35 7.12 -9.98 15.92
N HIS A 36 6.41 -9.05 15.28
CA HIS A 36 6.90 -7.71 14.95
C HIS A 36 6.16 -6.58 15.68
N TYR A 37 5.01 -6.89 16.26
CA TYR A 37 4.18 -5.94 17.00
C TYR A 37 3.79 -6.47 18.38
N GLU A 38 3.59 -5.55 19.30
CA GLU A 38 2.99 -5.78 20.61
C GLU A 38 1.56 -5.21 20.60
N LEU A 39 0.60 -6.07 20.95
CA LEU A 39 -0.81 -5.69 21.07
C LEU A 39 -1.13 -5.42 22.54
N MET A 40 -1.65 -4.23 22.84
CA MET A 40 -1.96 -3.79 24.20
C MET A 40 -3.39 -3.31 24.27
N LEU A 41 -4.13 -3.74 25.29
CA LEU A 41 -5.40 -3.12 25.65
C LEU A 41 -5.11 -1.86 26.47
N LEU A 42 -5.39 -0.70 25.89
CA LEU A 42 -5.08 0.59 26.53
C LEU A 42 -6.28 1.17 27.30
N GLY A 43 -7.49 0.65 27.08
CA GLY A 43 -8.67 1.05 27.84
C GLY A 43 -9.97 0.96 27.04
N SER A 44 -10.89 1.84 27.39
CA SER A 44 -12.21 2.00 26.75
C SER A 44 -12.48 3.49 26.51
N ASP A 45 -13.27 3.78 25.50
CA ASP A 45 -13.63 5.14 25.07
C ASP A 45 -15.01 5.14 24.40
N ARG A 46 -15.46 6.29 23.89
CA ARG A 46 -16.70 6.43 23.11
C ARG A 46 -16.44 7.20 21.82
N ILE A 47 -16.69 6.57 20.68
CA ILE A 47 -16.51 7.17 19.33
C ILE A 47 -17.83 7.09 18.57
N ALA A 48 -18.25 8.18 17.92
CA ALA A 48 -19.53 8.27 17.20
C ALA A 48 -20.74 7.79 18.05
N ASP A 49 -20.74 8.13 19.35
CA ASP A 49 -21.71 7.69 20.37
C ASP A 49 -21.79 6.17 20.62
N ARG A 50 -20.73 5.43 20.25
CA ARG A 50 -20.64 3.99 20.46
C ARG A 50 -19.50 3.64 21.45
N PRO A 51 -19.73 2.72 22.40
CA PRO A 51 -18.67 2.26 23.30
C PRO A 51 -17.60 1.50 22.51
N ALA A 52 -16.33 1.82 22.80
CA ALA A 52 -15.19 1.27 22.08
C ALA A 52 -14.10 0.78 23.02
N ARG A 53 -13.41 -0.30 22.63
CA ARG A 53 -12.15 -0.75 23.24
C ARG A 53 -10.98 -0.12 22.51
N LEU A 54 -10.06 0.47 23.25
CA LEU A 54 -8.83 1.01 22.70
C LEU A 54 -7.72 -0.04 22.71
N ILE A 55 -7.26 -0.41 21.52
CA ILE A 55 -6.14 -1.33 21.30
C ILE A 55 -4.95 -0.55 20.73
N GLY A 56 -3.80 -0.65 21.38
CA GLY A 56 -2.51 -0.19 20.86
C GLY A 56 -1.81 -1.31 20.10
N VAL A 57 -1.29 -0.99 18.92
CA VAL A 57 -0.43 -1.86 18.11
C VAL A 57 0.93 -1.19 18.03
N LYS A 58 1.87 -1.61 18.88
CA LYS A 58 3.19 -0.98 18.98
C LYS A 58 4.24 -1.81 18.24
N PRO A 59 5.01 -1.22 17.32
CA PRO A 59 6.09 -1.94 16.64
C PRO A 59 7.23 -2.26 17.62
N LYS A 60 7.89 -3.40 17.39
CA LYS A 60 9.06 -3.84 18.17
C LYS A 60 10.40 -3.33 17.61
N ASP A 61 10.36 -2.63 16.48
CA ASP A 61 11.49 -1.99 15.84
C ASP A 61 11.10 -0.62 15.26
N SER A 62 12.08 0.09 14.69
CA SER A 62 11.92 1.44 14.14
C SER A 62 11.62 1.44 12.63
N TYR A 63 11.20 0.31 12.05
CA TYR A 63 10.98 0.19 10.59
C TYR A 63 9.52 0.36 10.17
N ARG A 64 8.62 0.60 11.11
CA ARG A 64 7.19 0.68 10.85
C ARG A 64 6.50 1.56 11.88
N TYR A 65 5.36 2.12 11.51
CA TYR A 65 4.52 2.90 12.42
C TYR A 65 3.68 2.00 13.32
N GLY A 66 3.25 2.56 14.45
CA GLY A 66 2.25 1.93 15.31
C GLY A 66 0.83 2.34 14.95
N TYR A 67 -0.15 1.72 15.60
CA TYR A 67 -1.55 2.10 15.48
C TYR A 67 -2.21 2.21 16.85
N ARG A 68 -3.24 3.06 16.94
CA ARG A 68 -4.27 2.98 17.97
C ARG A 68 -5.61 2.74 17.29
N LEU A 69 -6.31 1.70 17.73
CA LEU A 69 -7.57 1.24 17.16
C LEU A 69 -8.65 1.31 18.22
N TRP A 70 -9.72 2.05 17.94
CA TRP A 70 -10.93 2.08 18.75
C TRP A 70 -11.93 1.12 18.12
N LEU A 71 -12.08 -0.07 18.69
CA LEU A 71 -12.96 -1.11 18.18
C LEU A 71 -14.31 -1.05 18.89
N ASP A 72 -15.40 -0.95 18.13
CA ASP A 72 -16.76 -1.02 18.66
C ASP A 72 -16.96 -2.28 19.52
N GLU A 73 -17.47 -2.13 20.73
CA GLU A 73 -17.61 -3.26 21.66
C GLU A 73 -18.60 -4.34 21.18
N GLN A 74 -19.55 -3.98 20.31
CA GLN A 74 -20.58 -4.90 19.82
C GLN A 74 -20.15 -5.64 18.55
N THR A 75 -19.50 -4.94 17.63
CA THR A 75 -19.22 -5.43 16.26
C THR A 75 -17.74 -5.63 15.96
N ALA A 76 -16.85 -5.18 16.84
CA ALA A 76 -15.40 -5.08 16.63
C ALA A 76 -15.00 -4.20 15.43
N MET A 77 -15.93 -3.41 14.87
CA MET A 77 -15.65 -2.48 13.79
C MET A 77 -14.71 -1.37 14.28
N PRO A 78 -13.63 -1.04 13.55
CA PRO A 78 -12.79 0.11 13.87
C PRO A 78 -13.58 1.41 13.69
N LEU A 79 -13.85 2.11 14.78
CA LEU A 79 -14.56 3.39 14.81
C LEU A 79 -13.62 4.58 14.63
N LYS A 80 -12.39 4.44 15.12
CA LYS A 80 -11.29 5.38 14.97
C LYS A 80 -9.98 4.62 14.82
N ILE A 81 -9.09 5.13 13.98
CA ILE A 81 -7.75 4.62 13.73
C ILE A 81 -6.80 5.82 13.75
N ASP A 82 -5.82 5.79 14.65
CA ASP A 82 -4.66 6.70 14.60
C ASP A 82 -3.43 5.91 14.14
N LEU A 83 -2.71 6.45 13.16
CA LEU A 83 -1.37 6.02 12.81
C LEU A 83 -0.37 6.73 13.71
N MET A 84 0.51 5.99 14.36
CA MET A 84 1.39 6.50 15.41
C MET A 84 2.85 6.49 14.98
N SER A 85 3.53 7.62 15.17
CA SER A 85 4.99 7.71 15.03
C SER A 85 5.71 6.91 16.11
N GLU A 86 7.02 6.70 15.93
CA GLU A 86 7.87 6.07 16.95
C GLU A 86 7.90 6.89 18.27
N ALA A 87 7.75 8.21 18.18
CA ALA A 87 7.66 9.11 19.33
C ALA A 87 6.28 9.05 20.04
N GLY A 88 5.32 8.28 19.52
CA GLY A 88 3.97 8.16 20.08
C GLY A 88 3.01 9.28 19.69
N GLU A 89 3.35 10.05 18.65
CA GLU A 89 2.50 11.11 18.11
C GLU A 89 1.58 10.55 17.00
N ALA A 90 0.35 11.06 16.90
CA ALA A 90 -0.54 10.68 15.80
C ALA A 90 -0.11 11.39 14.51
N LEU A 91 0.27 10.62 13.50
CA LEU A 91 0.64 11.10 12.17
C LEU A 91 -0.58 11.28 11.28
N GLU A 92 -1.53 10.36 11.37
CA GLU A 92 -2.79 10.38 10.63
C GLU A 92 -3.92 9.88 11.53
N GLN A 93 -5.13 10.40 11.32
CA GLN A 93 -6.33 10.01 12.04
C GLN A 93 -7.48 9.84 11.06
N VAL A 94 -8.16 8.70 11.15
CA VAL A 94 -9.42 8.43 10.47
C VAL A 94 -10.45 8.03 11.51
N MET A 95 -11.63 8.66 11.51
CA MET A 95 -12.70 8.33 12.45
C MET A 95 -14.08 8.53 11.84
N PHE A 96 -15.04 7.76 12.32
CA PHE A 96 -16.45 8.04 12.07
C PHE A 96 -16.91 9.22 12.93
N THR A 97 -17.65 10.14 12.31
CA THR A 97 -18.41 11.18 13.03
C THR A 97 -19.84 10.74 13.31
N ARG A 98 -20.38 9.84 12.48
CA ARG A 98 -21.66 9.16 12.63
C ARG A 98 -21.55 7.79 11.96
N LEU A 99 -22.15 6.77 12.57
CA LEU A 99 -22.19 5.41 12.04
C LEU A 99 -23.59 4.83 12.24
N GLU A 100 -24.20 4.42 11.13
CA GLU A 100 -25.47 3.69 11.12
C GLU A 100 -25.23 2.32 10.51
N LEU A 101 -25.64 1.27 11.22
CA LEU A 101 -25.47 -0.12 10.83
C LEU A 101 -26.85 -0.77 10.70
N PRO A 102 -27.56 -0.56 9.58
CA PRO A 102 -28.82 -1.23 9.34
C PRO A 102 -28.60 -2.74 9.18
N GLU A 103 -29.60 -3.55 9.57
CA GLU A 103 -29.53 -5.02 9.40
C GLU A 103 -29.46 -5.43 7.92
N GLU A 104 -30.12 -4.67 7.05
CA GLU A 104 -30.11 -4.86 5.61
C GLU A 104 -29.73 -3.57 4.89
N ILE A 105 -28.79 -3.67 3.94
CA ILE A 105 -28.42 -2.57 3.04
C ILE A 105 -29.22 -2.77 1.74
N PRO A 106 -30.12 -1.85 1.37
CA PRO A 106 -30.88 -1.99 0.14
C PRO A 106 -29.95 -1.94 -1.07
N VAL A 107 -30.20 -2.78 -2.08
CA VAL A 107 -29.38 -2.86 -3.30
C VAL A 107 -29.22 -1.49 -3.98
N ALA A 108 -30.27 -0.66 -3.93
CA ALA A 108 -30.25 0.70 -4.47
C ALA A 108 -29.18 1.60 -3.81
N ALA A 109 -28.81 1.37 -2.54
CA ALA A 109 -27.74 2.12 -1.87
C ALA A 109 -26.33 1.76 -2.38
N LEU A 110 -26.20 0.66 -3.13
CA LEU A 110 -24.95 0.24 -3.78
C LEU A 110 -24.81 0.79 -5.20
N GLU A 111 -25.85 1.47 -5.73
CA GLU A 111 -25.77 2.10 -7.03
C GLU A 111 -24.79 3.29 -6.98
N PRO A 112 -23.89 3.43 -7.96
CA PRO A 112 -22.99 4.57 -8.02
C PRO A 112 -23.79 5.88 -8.07
N ALA A 113 -23.46 6.82 -7.18
CA ALA A 113 -24.07 8.16 -7.19
C ALA A 113 -23.77 8.95 -8.49
N ILE A 114 -22.75 8.53 -9.25
CA ILE A 114 -22.37 9.11 -10.53
C ILE A 114 -22.52 8.01 -11.60
N SER A 115 -23.42 8.23 -12.57
CA SER A 115 -23.70 7.26 -13.65
C SER A 115 -22.54 7.06 -14.62
N GLY A 116 -21.66 8.06 -14.75
CA GLY A 116 -20.60 8.09 -15.76
C GLY A 116 -21.12 8.35 -17.18
N GLU A 117 -22.34 8.87 -17.33
CA GLU A 117 -22.91 9.25 -18.62
C GLU A 117 -22.10 10.41 -19.23
N GLY A 118 -21.68 10.23 -20.49
CA GLY A 118 -20.79 11.17 -21.18
C GLY A 118 -19.30 11.08 -20.77
N PHE A 119 -18.92 10.13 -19.91
CA PHE A 119 -17.52 9.91 -19.55
C PHE A 119 -16.84 8.94 -20.52
N THR A 120 -15.52 9.06 -20.66
CA THR A 120 -14.73 8.09 -21.42
C THR A 120 -14.43 6.89 -20.54
N TRP A 121 -14.90 5.71 -20.95
CA TRP A 121 -14.70 4.47 -20.21
C TRP A 121 -13.40 3.78 -20.65
N TYR A 122 -12.38 3.88 -19.82
CA TYR A 122 -11.19 3.05 -19.87
C TYR A 122 -11.48 1.75 -19.13
N ARG A 123 -12.21 0.85 -19.77
CA ARG A 123 -12.15 -0.54 -19.33
C ARG A 123 -10.72 -0.97 -19.53
N GLY A 124 -10.10 -1.55 -18.50
CA GLY A 124 -8.86 -2.27 -18.67
C GLY A 124 -9.07 -3.24 -19.82
N ARG A 125 -8.63 -2.83 -21.03
CA ARG A 125 -7.95 -3.75 -21.93
C ARG A 125 -7.07 -4.53 -20.99
N GLU A 126 -7.12 -5.86 -21.08
CA GLU A 126 -6.04 -6.69 -20.59
C GLU A 126 -4.80 -5.82 -20.67
N MET A 127 -4.14 -5.54 -19.53
CA MET A 127 -2.74 -5.13 -19.63
C MET A 127 -2.21 -6.15 -20.61
N GLU A 128 -1.97 -5.73 -21.85
CA GLU A 128 -1.67 -6.66 -22.91
C GLU A 128 -0.37 -7.28 -22.39
N GLU A 129 -0.49 -8.50 -21.84
CA GLU A 129 0.46 -9.54 -22.09
C GLU A 129 0.53 -9.55 -23.61
N GLY A 130 1.37 -8.66 -24.16
CA GLY A 130 1.54 -8.49 -25.58
C GLY A 130 1.77 -9.88 -26.17
N PRO A 131 1.28 -10.16 -27.39
CA PRO A 131 1.21 -11.51 -27.93
C PRO A 131 2.59 -12.17 -27.80
N GLY A 132 2.66 -13.10 -26.86
CA GLY A 132 3.90 -13.54 -26.26
C GLY A 132 3.61 -14.63 -25.27
N THR A 133 3.15 -15.75 -25.79
CA THR A 133 3.46 -17.08 -25.23
C THR A 133 4.98 -17.14 -24.98
N GLY A 134 5.41 -16.72 -23.81
CA GLY A 134 6.83 -16.59 -23.50
C GLY A 134 7.01 -16.28 -22.04
N THR A 135 7.17 -17.34 -21.25
CA THR A 135 7.86 -17.36 -19.94
C THR A 135 7.98 -16.00 -19.26
N ARG A 136 7.22 -15.76 -18.17
CA ARG A 136 7.46 -14.67 -17.21
C ARG A 136 8.97 -14.53 -17.01
N ARG A 137 9.59 -13.56 -17.70
CA ARG A 137 11.05 -13.43 -17.62
C ARG A 137 11.33 -13.17 -16.15
N PRO A 138 12.18 -13.98 -15.49
CA PRO A 138 12.49 -13.74 -14.10
C PRO A 138 13.01 -12.32 -14.01
N SER A 139 12.44 -11.57 -13.07
CA SER A 139 12.93 -10.22 -12.80
C SER A 139 14.43 -10.26 -12.58
N ARG A 140 15.11 -9.28 -13.17
CA ARG A 140 16.52 -9.08 -12.96
C ARG A 140 16.77 -8.28 -11.69
N TRP A 141 15.74 -7.76 -11.05
CA TRP A 141 15.84 -6.95 -9.85
C TRP A 141 15.56 -7.78 -8.62
N THR A 142 16.32 -7.50 -7.56
CA THR A 142 16.09 -8.11 -6.26
C THR A 142 16.41 -7.11 -5.17
N VAL A 143 15.65 -7.17 -4.09
CA VAL A 143 15.95 -6.42 -2.87
C VAL A 143 16.62 -7.38 -1.89
N THR A 144 17.91 -7.14 -1.63
CA THR A 144 18.77 -8.06 -0.88
C THR A 144 18.59 -8.01 0.63
N ARG A 145 18.04 -6.91 1.15
CA ARG A 145 17.71 -6.74 2.57
C ARG A 145 16.36 -6.07 2.71
N LEU A 146 15.56 -6.63 3.62
CA LEU A 146 14.25 -6.13 4.00
C LEU A 146 14.21 -5.96 5.53
N PRO A 147 13.39 -5.04 6.05
CA PRO A 147 13.07 -5.05 7.47
C PRO A 147 12.46 -6.39 7.88
N PRO A 148 12.64 -6.84 9.14
CA PRO A 148 12.05 -8.09 9.61
C PRO A 148 10.54 -8.18 9.34
N GLY A 149 10.06 -9.31 8.85
CA GLY A 149 8.63 -9.54 8.58
C GLY A 149 8.13 -9.06 7.21
N PHE A 150 8.83 -8.14 6.54
CA PHE A 150 8.45 -7.72 5.18
C PHE A 150 8.74 -8.85 4.18
N LYS A 151 7.75 -9.15 3.33
CA LYS A 151 7.82 -10.15 2.27
C LYS A 151 7.35 -9.55 0.95
N LEU A 152 7.89 -10.06 -0.16
CA LEU A 152 7.41 -9.69 -1.49
C LEU A 152 6.01 -10.29 -1.70
N ILE A 153 5.00 -9.45 -1.90
CA ILE A 153 3.61 -9.88 -2.11
C ILE A 153 3.13 -9.67 -3.55
N GLU A 154 3.75 -8.75 -4.29
CA GLU A 154 3.43 -8.47 -5.69
C GLU A 154 4.69 -8.07 -6.45
N GLN A 155 4.78 -8.53 -7.70
CA GLN A 155 5.84 -8.15 -8.63
C GLN A 155 5.32 -8.20 -10.06
N GLY A 156 5.48 -7.11 -10.80
CA GLY A 156 4.99 -6.99 -12.17
C GLY A 156 5.65 -5.85 -12.93
N GLY A 157 5.55 -5.89 -14.26
CA GLY A 157 5.93 -4.78 -15.13
C GLY A 157 4.69 -4.10 -15.66
N TYR A 158 4.64 -2.78 -15.60
CA TYR A 158 3.53 -1.97 -16.11
C TYR A 158 4.06 -0.91 -17.07
N ARG A 159 3.24 -0.53 -18.05
CA ARG A 159 3.45 0.73 -18.79
C ARG A 159 2.55 1.78 -18.16
N LEU A 160 3.16 2.81 -17.57
CA LEU A 160 2.41 3.95 -17.04
C LEU A 160 1.82 4.76 -18.21
N PRO A 161 0.57 5.24 -18.13
CA PRO A 161 0.02 6.16 -19.11
C PRO A 161 0.92 7.39 -19.27
N GLY A 162 1.39 7.67 -20.49
CA GLY A 162 2.31 8.77 -20.78
C GLY A 162 3.81 8.43 -20.72
N SER A 163 4.20 7.30 -20.11
CA SER A 163 5.59 6.82 -20.15
C SER A 163 5.85 5.98 -21.41
N ARG A 164 6.99 6.21 -22.05
CA ARG A 164 7.45 5.42 -23.21
C ARG A 164 8.02 4.07 -22.80
N SER A 165 8.33 3.90 -21.52
CA SER A 165 9.15 2.82 -21.00
C SER A 165 8.39 1.98 -19.98
N PRO A 166 8.62 0.65 -19.95
CA PRO A 166 8.09 -0.19 -18.91
C PRO A 166 8.74 0.16 -17.56
N VAL A 167 7.92 0.16 -16.51
CA VAL A 167 8.34 0.29 -15.12
C VAL A 167 8.14 -1.05 -14.45
N GLU A 168 9.18 -1.56 -13.80
CA GLU A 168 9.02 -2.71 -12.91
C GLU A 168 8.59 -2.23 -11.52
N HIS A 169 7.61 -2.91 -10.93
CA HIS A 169 7.03 -2.58 -9.64
C HIS A 169 7.05 -3.82 -8.73
N MET A 170 7.55 -3.63 -7.52
CA MET A 170 7.58 -4.63 -6.46
C MET A 170 6.85 -4.07 -5.24
N VAL A 171 6.01 -4.89 -4.60
CA VAL A 171 5.33 -4.53 -3.34
C VAL A 171 5.79 -5.46 -2.23
N PHE A 172 6.31 -4.88 -1.16
CA PHE A 172 6.68 -5.57 0.07
C PHE A 172 5.71 -5.22 1.18
N SER A 173 5.34 -6.19 2.00
CA SER A 173 4.45 -5.95 3.14
C SER A 173 4.76 -6.88 4.30
N ASP A 174 4.53 -6.41 5.52
CA ASP A 174 4.53 -7.18 6.76
C ASP A 174 3.11 -7.42 7.31
N MET A 175 2.11 -7.38 6.41
CA MET A 175 0.66 -7.45 6.66
C MET A 175 -0.01 -6.14 7.12
N LEU A 176 0.71 -5.24 7.79
CA LEU A 176 0.17 -3.95 8.26
C LEU A 176 0.66 -2.81 7.38
N ALA A 177 1.98 -2.70 7.25
CA ALA A 177 2.65 -1.72 6.42
C ALA A 177 2.96 -2.31 5.04
N SER A 178 3.07 -1.43 4.05
CA SER A 178 3.50 -1.80 2.70
C SER A 178 4.44 -0.76 2.10
N VAL A 179 5.37 -1.24 1.28
CA VAL A 179 6.35 -0.43 0.57
C VAL A 179 6.37 -0.86 -0.90
N SER A 180 6.22 0.12 -1.78
CA SER A 180 6.35 -0.05 -3.22
C SER A 180 7.74 0.36 -3.69
N VAL A 181 8.32 -0.42 -4.58
CA VAL A 181 9.58 -0.13 -5.27
C VAL A 181 9.30 -0.06 -6.76
N TYR A 182 9.59 1.09 -7.37
CA TYR A 182 9.47 1.34 -8.80
C TYR A 182 10.85 1.40 -9.41
N ILE A 183 11.03 0.75 -10.55
CA ILE A 183 12.30 0.68 -11.27
C ILE A 183 12.05 1.02 -12.73
N GLU A 184 12.61 2.13 -13.18
CA GLU A 184 12.37 2.67 -14.51
C GLU A 184 13.49 2.24 -15.48
N SER A 185 13.14 1.89 -16.72
CA SER A 185 14.12 1.39 -17.71
C SER A 185 15.09 2.45 -18.23
N GLN A 186 14.70 3.72 -18.19
CA GLN A 186 15.53 4.85 -18.57
C GLN A 186 15.22 6.01 -17.63
N ALA A 187 16.23 6.81 -17.34
CA ALA A 187 16.00 8.07 -16.68
C ALA A 187 15.45 9.09 -17.67
N ASP A 188 14.27 9.63 -17.38
CA ASP A 188 13.87 10.92 -17.94
C ASP A 188 14.83 12.02 -17.46
N GLU A 189 14.76 13.20 -18.08
CA GLU A 189 15.63 14.35 -17.76
C GLU A 189 15.50 14.80 -16.29
N GLU A 190 14.35 14.55 -15.65
CA GLU A 190 14.12 14.80 -14.23
C GLU A 190 14.21 13.49 -13.42
N ARG A 191 15.28 13.36 -12.62
CA ARG A 191 15.49 12.23 -11.71
C ARG A 191 15.15 12.66 -10.29
N PHE A 192 14.28 11.90 -9.63
CA PHE A 192 14.10 12.03 -8.19
C PHE A 192 15.24 11.33 -7.46
N GLU A 193 16.06 12.10 -6.74
CA GLU A 193 17.12 11.59 -5.88
C GLU A 193 16.97 12.13 -4.45
N GLY A 194 17.31 11.29 -3.47
CA GLY A 194 17.25 11.67 -2.06
C GLY A 194 15.90 11.34 -1.42
N HIS A 195 15.48 12.16 -0.45
CA HIS A 195 14.35 11.87 0.43
C HIS A 195 13.23 12.88 0.21
N SER A 196 11.99 12.40 0.25
CA SER A 196 10.79 13.25 0.26
C SER A 196 9.76 12.66 1.21
N ARG A 197 8.90 13.51 1.77
CA ARG A 197 7.86 13.10 2.73
C ARG A 197 6.60 13.92 2.53
N MET A 198 5.46 13.25 2.60
CA MET A 198 4.14 13.86 2.63
C MET A 198 3.27 13.14 3.67
N GLY A 199 2.94 13.81 4.76
CA GLY A 199 2.25 13.16 5.89
C GLY A 199 3.08 12.01 6.47
N ALA A 200 2.47 10.83 6.57
CA ALA A 200 3.14 9.59 6.98
C ALA A 200 3.84 8.86 5.82
N VAL A 201 3.63 9.28 4.57
CA VAL A 201 4.25 8.65 3.41
C VAL A 201 5.66 9.19 3.21
N ASN A 202 6.65 8.29 3.20
CA ASN A 202 8.03 8.61 2.85
C ASN A 202 8.38 8.05 1.47
N ALA A 203 9.24 8.77 0.76
CA ALA A 203 9.80 8.37 -0.52
C ALA A 203 11.33 8.50 -0.50
N PHE A 204 12.01 7.54 -1.14
CA PHE A 204 13.45 7.56 -1.35
C PHE A 204 13.78 7.27 -2.81
N GLY A 205 14.49 8.19 -3.46
CA GLY A 205 14.94 8.10 -4.84
C GLY A 205 16.44 7.81 -4.91
N THR A 206 16.83 6.87 -5.77
CA THR A 206 18.24 6.55 -6.06
C THR A 206 18.38 6.04 -7.49
N THR A 207 19.61 5.96 -8.00
CA THR A 207 19.92 5.30 -9.28
C THR A 207 20.71 4.02 -9.04
N VAL A 208 20.33 2.91 -9.67
CA VAL A 208 21.05 1.62 -9.62
C VAL A 208 21.34 1.16 -11.05
N ASP A 209 22.61 0.96 -11.40
CA ASP A 209 23.05 0.57 -12.76
C ASP A 209 22.41 1.42 -13.87
N GLY A 210 22.28 2.74 -13.64
CA GLY A 210 21.68 3.69 -14.59
C GLY A 210 20.15 3.72 -14.63
N HIS A 211 19.48 2.94 -13.78
CA HIS A 211 18.02 2.87 -13.68
C HIS A 211 17.54 3.68 -12.47
N PRO A 212 16.63 4.65 -12.63
CA PRO A 212 15.95 5.29 -11.51
C PRO A 212 15.18 4.27 -10.69
N VAL A 213 15.32 4.36 -9.37
CA VAL A 213 14.63 3.55 -8.38
C VAL A 213 13.95 4.48 -7.40
N THR A 214 12.63 4.34 -7.29
CA THR A 214 11.81 5.12 -6.35
C THR A 214 11.13 4.16 -5.38
N VAL A 215 11.37 4.35 -4.09
CA VAL A 215 10.76 3.56 -3.02
C VAL A 215 9.79 4.43 -2.25
N VAL A 216 8.54 4.00 -2.11
CA VAL A 216 7.46 4.77 -1.46
C VAL A 216 6.67 3.89 -0.52
N GLY A 217 6.35 4.40 0.67
CA GLY A 217 5.44 3.72 1.59
C GLY A 217 5.09 4.56 2.82
N GLU A 218 4.00 4.19 3.47
CA GLU A 218 3.60 4.69 4.79
C GLU A 218 4.42 3.98 5.88
N VAL A 219 5.72 4.28 5.89
CA VAL A 219 6.72 3.71 6.80
C VAL A 219 7.76 4.79 7.14
N PRO A 220 8.51 4.67 8.25
CA PRO A 220 9.62 5.56 8.55
C PRO A 220 10.63 5.67 7.39
N GLU A 221 11.31 6.82 7.30
CA GLU A 221 12.32 7.09 6.28
C GLU A 221 13.43 6.01 6.23
N ALA A 222 13.82 5.50 7.40
CA ALA A 222 14.81 4.43 7.52
C ALA A 222 14.44 3.18 6.71
N THR A 223 13.15 2.90 6.57
CA THR A 223 12.62 1.73 5.87
C THR A 223 12.74 1.87 4.36
N VAL A 224 12.24 2.97 3.79
CA VAL A 224 12.36 3.23 2.35
C VAL A 224 13.82 3.35 1.91
N THR A 225 14.67 3.91 2.78
CA THR A 225 16.12 4.02 2.54
C THR A 225 16.80 2.66 2.55
N LEU A 226 16.51 1.81 3.54
CA LEU A 226 17.06 0.46 3.63
C LEU A 226 16.71 -0.36 2.38
N ILE A 227 15.45 -0.33 1.97
CA ILE A 227 14.94 -1.07 0.81
C ILE A 227 15.59 -0.52 -0.47
N GLY A 228 15.57 0.80 -0.67
CA GLY A 228 16.13 1.45 -1.86
C GLY A 228 17.62 1.18 -2.05
N ARG A 229 18.41 1.26 -0.97
CA ARG A 229 19.85 0.94 -1.00
C ARG A 229 20.16 -0.54 -1.13
N SER A 230 19.15 -1.41 -1.03
CA SER A 230 19.31 -2.86 -1.13
C SER A 230 18.80 -3.42 -2.45
N VAL A 231 18.31 -2.57 -3.35
CA VAL A 231 17.93 -2.92 -4.72
C VAL A 231 19.21 -3.18 -5.52
N VAL A 232 19.27 -4.33 -6.17
CA VAL A 232 20.37 -4.68 -7.06
C VAL A 232 19.84 -5.30 -8.35
N HIS A 233 20.55 -5.04 -9.44
CA HIS A 233 20.33 -5.70 -10.71
C HIS A 233 21.20 -6.96 -10.78
N ARG A 234 20.58 -8.13 -10.91
CA ARG A 234 21.26 -9.40 -11.20
C ARG A 234 21.83 -9.32 -12.61
N ALA A 235 23.12 -8.99 -12.70
CA ALA A 235 23.89 -9.23 -13.91
C ALA A 235 23.79 -10.72 -14.28
N GLN A 236 23.67 -11.02 -15.58
CA GLN A 236 23.75 -12.40 -16.05
C GLN A 236 25.07 -12.99 -15.55
N GLY A 237 24.99 -14.11 -14.83
CA GLY A 237 26.18 -14.89 -14.53
C GLY A 237 26.93 -15.16 -15.83
N ALA A 238 28.16 -14.67 -15.91
CA ALA A 238 29.12 -15.15 -16.89
C ALA A 238 29.32 -16.64 -16.57
N GLY A 239 28.58 -17.49 -17.28
CA GLY A 239 28.81 -18.92 -17.28
C GLY A 239 30.24 -19.17 -17.75
N ARG A 240 31.08 -19.63 -16.82
CA ARG A 240 32.30 -20.36 -17.12
C ARG A 240 31.96 -21.79 -17.49
#